data_AF-A0A7V9PBA3-F1
#
_entry.id   AF-A0A7V9PBA3-F1
#
_cell.length_a   1.000
_cell.length_b   1.000
_cell.length_c   1.000
_cell.angle_alpha   90.00
_cell.angle_beta   90.00
_cell.angle_gamma   90.00
#
_symmetry.space_group_name_H-M   'P 1'
#
loop_
_entity.id
_entity.type
_entity.pdbx_description
1 polymer ?
#
loop_
_entity_poly.entity_id
_entity_poly.type
_entity_poly.pdbx_seq_one_letter_code
_entity_poly.pdbx_strand_id
1 'polypeptide(L)'
;MKKIISATLINFVLLATLNFAAFAQETPKQMVFIKAGRLIDTRNGKVLTNQGILIEGARIKAVGAVGEIQKQAPANAKTIDLSNATVLPGLADCHTHVLLQGDITAEDYDEQLLKESIPYRTIRATMAAR
;
A
#
# COMPACT_ATOMS: atom_id res chain seq x y z
N MET A 1 -45.02 34.72 18.83
CA MET A 1 -43.88 35.00 17.92
C MET A 1 -42.53 34.46 18.44
N LYS A 2 -42.14 34.66 19.70
CA LYS A 2 -40.85 34.14 20.25
C LYS A 2 -40.65 32.61 20.22
N LYS A 3 -41.72 31.82 20.40
CA LYS A 3 -41.65 30.33 20.38
C LYS A 3 -41.41 29.74 18.98
N ILE A 4 -41.93 30.40 17.93
CA ILE A 4 -41.79 29.94 16.54
C ILE A 4 -40.36 30.18 16.03
N ILE A 5 -39.76 31.33 16.41
CA ILE A 5 -38.37 31.66 16.06
C ILE A 5 -37.37 30.69 16.73
N SER A 6 -37.68 30.23 17.94
CA SER A 6 -36.85 29.25 18.68
C SER A 6 -36.85 27.85 18.01
N ALA A 7 -38.01 27.35 17.59
CA ALA A 7 -38.12 26.04 16.95
C ALA A 7 -37.44 26.00 15.55
N THR A 8 -37.53 27.08 14.79
CA THR A 8 -36.87 27.19 13.47
C THR A 8 -35.35 27.29 13.61
N LEU A 9 -34.85 27.99 14.64
CA LEU A 9 -33.42 28.08 14.92
C LEU A 9 -32.84 26.73 15.37
N ILE A 10 -33.58 25.99 16.20
CA ILE A 10 -33.20 24.62 16.61
C ILE A 10 -33.15 23.69 15.40
N ASN A 11 -34.19 23.71 14.54
CA ASN A 11 -34.20 22.89 13.33
C ASN A 11 -33.07 23.27 12.35
N PHE A 12 -32.72 24.56 12.23
CA PHE A 12 -31.62 25.00 11.38
C PHE A 12 -30.26 24.54 11.91
N VAL A 13 -30.05 24.59 13.23
CA VAL A 13 -28.82 24.08 13.88
C VAL A 13 -28.74 22.55 13.78
N LEU A 14 -29.86 21.84 13.94
CA LEU A 14 -29.92 20.38 13.78
C LEU A 14 -29.63 19.96 12.32
N LEU A 15 -30.14 20.72 11.34
CA LEU A 15 -29.88 20.47 9.93
C LEU A 15 -28.43 20.81 9.55
N ALA A 16 -27.85 21.87 10.12
CA ALA A 16 -26.45 22.23 9.91
C ALA A 16 -25.47 21.20 10.49
N THR A 17 -25.78 20.61 11.65
CA THR A 17 -24.96 19.57 12.30
C THR A 17 -25.01 18.23 11.55
N LEU A 18 -26.17 17.86 10.99
CA LEU A 18 -26.30 16.67 10.13
C LEU A 18 -25.47 16.79 8.83
N ASN A 19 -25.38 17.98 8.25
CA ASN A 19 -24.59 18.21 7.04
C ASN A 19 -23.07 18.20 7.31
N PHE A 20 -22.61 18.70 8.46
CA PHE A 20 -21.18 18.64 8.81
C PHE A 20 -20.66 17.21 9.03
N ALA A 21 -21.49 16.31 9.56
CA ALA A 21 -21.11 14.91 9.77
C ALA A 21 -20.89 14.15 8.45
N ALA A 22 -21.58 14.53 7.37
CA ALA A 22 -21.45 13.87 6.06
C ALA A 22 -20.12 14.16 5.34
N PHE A 23 -19.49 15.32 5.60
CA PHE A 23 -18.20 15.69 5.00
C PHE A 23 -16.98 15.16 5.76
N ALA A 24 -17.16 14.60 6.96
CA ALA A 24 -16.09 14.10 7.81
C ALA A 24 -15.87 12.57 7.70
N GLN A 25 -16.59 11.89 6.81
CA GLN A 25 -16.48 10.44 6.68
C GLN A 25 -15.21 10.08 5.90
N GLU A 26 -14.13 9.71 6.62
CA GLU A 26 -12.97 9.07 5.99
C GLU A 26 -13.44 7.87 5.18
N THR A 27 -13.00 7.77 3.92
CA THR A 27 -13.25 6.59 3.10
C THR A 27 -12.73 5.35 3.84
N PRO A 28 -13.55 4.30 4.03
CA PRO A 28 -13.11 3.09 4.72
C PRO A 28 -11.85 2.55 4.06
N LYS A 29 -10.74 2.54 4.80
CA LYS A 29 -9.47 2.02 4.29
C LYS A 29 -9.60 0.50 4.14
N GLN A 30 -9.24 -0.01 2.97
CA GLN A 30 -9.24 -1.45 2.73
C GLN A 30 -8.29 -2.13 3.72
N MET A 31 -8.80 -3.14 4.41
CA MET A 31 -8.02 -3.96 5.34
C MET A 31 -7.54 -5.22 4.64
N VAL A 32 -6.24 -5.51 4.75
CA VAL A 32 -5.63 -6.73 4.21
C VAL A 32 -4.89 -7.44 5.33
N PHE A 33 -5.22 -8.71 5.56
CA PHE A 33 -4.52 -9.57 6.49
C PHE A 33 -3.66 -10.56 5.69
N ILE A 34 -2.36 -10.57 5.95
CA ILE A 34 -1.42 -11.50 5.34
C ILE A 34 -0.98 -12.51 6.40
N LYS A 35 -1.19 -13.80 6.13
CA LYS A 35 -0.68 -14.89 6.94
C LYS A 35 0.65 -15.36 6.35
N ALA A 36 1.75 -15.11 7.06
CA ALA A 36 3.09 -15.45 6.61
C ALA A 36 3.59 -16.72 7.31
N GLY A 37 4.02 -17.70 6.53
CA GLY A 37 4.71 -18.89 7.05
C GLY A 37 6.01 -18.53 7.73
N ARG A 38 6.82 -17.73 7.04
CA ARG A 38 8.06 -17.13 7.53
C ARG A 38 8.07 -15.63 7.25
N LEU A 39 8.60 -14.84 8.17
CA LEU A 39 8.78 -13.40 8.03
C LEU A 39 10.23 -13.03 8.37
N ILE A 40 10.90 -12.35 7.44
CA ILE A 40 12.24 -11.80 7.68
C ILE A 40 12.10 -10.50 8.47
N ASP A 41 12.49 -10.54 9.74
CA ASP A 41 12.68 -9.37 10.58
C ASP A 41 14.10 -8.84 10.37
N THR A 42 14.21 -7.87 9.46
CA THR A 42 15.48 -7.24 9.11
C THR A 42 16.06 -6.37 10.23
N ARG A 43 15.21 -5.89 11.16
CA ARG A 43 15.68 -5.07 12.30
C ARG A 43 16.43 -5.93 13.31
N ASN A 44 15.91 -7.12 13.59
CA ASN A 44 16.50 -8.02 14.60
C ASN A 44 17.35 -9.15 13.99
N GLY A 45 17.43 -9.24 12.65
CA GLY A 45 18.20 -10.27 11.94
C GLY A 45 17.64 -11.68 12.11
N LYS A 46 16.31 -11.82 12.25
CA LYS A 46 15.65 -13.11 12.55
C LYS A 46 14.65 -13.49 11.46
N VAL A 47 14.45 -14.79 11.31
CA VAL A 47 13.30 -15.33 10.58
C VAL A 47 12.27 -15.79 11.59
N LEU A 48 11.14 -15.10 11.65
CA LEU A 48 10.01 -15.43 12.50
C LEU A 48 9.07 -16.38 11.76
N THR A 49 8.41 -17.29 12.45
CA THR A 49 7.46 -18.25 11.84
C THR A 49 6.04 -17.98 12.30
N ASN A 50 5.05 -18.29 11.46
CA ASN A 50 3.62 -18.15 11.78
C ASN A 50 3.23 -16.72 12.22
N GLN A 51 3.63 -15.74 11.41
CA GLN A 51 3.36 -14.33 11.67
C GLN A 51 2.13 -13.85 10.87
N GLY A 52 1.42 -12.88 11.42
CA GLY A 52 0.40 -12.11 10.74
C GLY A 52 0.89 -10.69 10.46
N ILE A 53 0.47 -10.13 9.33
CA ILE A 53 0.68 -8.73 8.96
C ILE A 53 -0.71 -8.14 8.65
N LEU A 54 -1.07 -7.06 9.32
CA LEU A 54 -2.31 -6.33 9.06
C LEU A 54 -1.97 -5.01 8.37
N ILE A 55 -2.59 -4.78 7.22
CA ILE A 55 -2.42 -3.58 6.40
C ILE A 55 -3.74 -2.82 6.37
N GLU A 56 -3.67 -1.50 6.53
CA GLU A 56 -4.78 -0.56 6.43
C GLU A 56 -4.46 0.46 5.33
N GLY A 57 -5.14 0.34 4.19
CA GLY A 57 -4.82 1.13 3.00
C GLY A 57 -3.38 0.88 2.52
N ALA A 58 -2.52 1.90 2.59
CA ALA A 58 -1.12 1.84 2.17
C ALA A 58 -0.12 1.64 3.32
N ARG A 59 -0.60 1.38 4.55
CA ARG A 59 0.26 1.31 5.74
C ARG A 59 0.14 -0.03 6.44
N ILE A 60 1.27 -0.53 6.95
CA ILE A 60 1.28 -1.65 7.88
C ILE A 60 0.75 -1.14 9.23
N LYS A 61 -0.37 -1.70 9.66
CA LYS A 61 -1.02 -1.39 10.95
C LYS A 61 -0.41 -2.19 12.09
N ALA A 62 -0.17 -3.48 11.89
CA ALA A 62 0.40 -4.35 12.91
C ALA A 62 1.13 -5.55 12.30
N VAL A 63 2.11 -6.07 13.03
CA VAL A 63 2.86 -7.30 12.72
C VAL A 63 3.07 -8.07 14.02
N GLY A 64 2.90 -9.39 14.01
CA GLY A 64 2.99 -10.20 15.23
C GLY A 64 2.61 -11.65 15.00
N ALA A 65 2.39 -12.42 16.07
CA ALA A 65 1.96 -13.81 15.95
C ALA A 65 0.60 -13.87 15.21
N VAL A 66 0.44 -14.84 14.31
CA VAL A 66 -0.73 -14.93 13.41
C VAL A 66 -2.06 -14.83 14.16
N GLY A 67 -2.20 -15.56 15.27
CA GLY A 67 -3.44 -15.60 16.04
C GLY A 67 -3.76 -14.30 16.78
N GLU A 68 -2.75 -13.48 17.11
CA GLU A 68 -2.93 -12.18 17.76
C GLU A 68 -3.35 -11.13 16.74
N ILE A 69 -2.70 -11.12 15.58
CA ILE A 69 -2.99 -10.15 14.51
C ILE A 69 -4.33 -10.47 13.84
N GLN A 70 -4.66 -11.76 13.67
CA GLN A 70 -5.94 -12.16 13.09
C GLN A 70 -7.14 -11.65 13.90
N LYS A 71 -7.04 -11.60 15.24
CA LYS A 71 -8.10 -11.05 16.10
C LYS A 71 -8.33 -9.55 15.88
N GLN A 72 -7.34 -8.82 15.36
CA GLN A 72 -7.44 -7.39 15.05
C GLN A 72 -8.00 -7.13 13.65
N ALA A 73 -7.99 -8.14 12.77
CA ALA A 73 -8.53 -8.02 11.44
C ALA A 73 -10.07 -8.07 11.49
N PRO A 74 -10.78 -7.09 10.90
CA PRO A 74 -12.23 -7.17 10.79
C PRO A 74 -12.64 -8.33 9.87
N ALA A 75 -13.86 -8.84 10.04
CA ALA A 75 -14.35 -10.01 9.30
C ALA A 75 -14.34 -9.83 7.76
N ASN A 76 -14.41 -8.59 7.28
CA ASN A 76 -14.36 -8.25 5.86
C ASN A 76 -12.94 -7.96 5.32
N ALA A 77 -11.89 -8.16 6.13
CA ALA A 77 -10.52 -7.97 5.66
C ALA A 77 -10.16 -9.00 4.57
N LYS A 78 -9.53 -8.52 3.49
CA LYS A 78 -9.01 -9.42 2.45
C LYS A 78 -7.88 -10.25 3.05
N THR A 79 -8.01 -11.57 3.02
CA THR A 79 -6.95 -12.47 3.49
C THR A 79 -6.06 -12.90 2.34
N ILE A 80 -4.74 -12.82 2.54
CA ILE A 80 -3.71 -13.36 1.65
C ILE A 80 -2.98 -14.45 2.43
N ASP A 81 -3.10 -15.70 1.99
CA ASP A 81 -2.45 -16.83 2.63
C ASP A 81 -1.09 -17.12 1.97
N LEU A 82 -0.03 -16.85 2.73
CA LEU A 82 1.37 -17.11 2.40
C LEU A 82 1.99 -18.06 3.44
N SER A 83 1.21 -18.97 4.01
CA SER A 83 1.65 -19.93 5.05
C SER A 83 2.83 -20.80 4.62
N ASN A 84 3.05 -20.97 3.31
CA ASN A 84 4.15 -21.77 2.75
C ASN A 84 5.28 -20.91 2.14
N ALA A 85 5.27 -19.59 2.35
CA ALA A 85 6.25 -18.67 1.78
C ALA A 85 7.06 -17.94 2.85
N THR A 86 8.16 -17.33 2.39
CA THR A 86 8.94 -16.38 3.18
C THR A 86 8.61 -14.97 2.72
N VAL A 87 8.10 -14.15 3.64
CA VAL A 87 7.76 -12.75 3.42
C VAL A 87 8.91 -11.87 3.88
N LEU A 88 9.22 -10.85 3.11
CA LEU A 88 10.26 -9.86 3.37
C LEU A 88 9.73 -8.46 3.05
N PRO A 89 10.36 -7.39 3.56
CA PRO A 89 10.13 -6.04 3.03
C PRO A 89 10.34 -6.00 1.52
N GLY A 90 9.60 -5.13 0.83
CA GLY A 90 9.83 -4.89 -0.60
C GLY A 90 11.29 -4.53 -0.86
N LEU A 91 11.86 -5.09 -1.92
CA LEU A 91 13.23 -4.77 -2.33
C LEU A 91 13.28 -3.31 -2.80
N ALA A 92 14.35 -2.61 -2.41
CA ALA A 92 14.63 -1.26 -2.87
C ALA A 92 15.80 -1.31 -3.83
N ASP A 93 15.59 -0.85 -5.06
CA ASP A 93 16.64 -0.69 -6.06
C ASP A 93 17.29 0.69 -5.88
N CYS A 94 18.60 0.70 -5.61
CA CYS A 94 19.35 1.93 -5.37
C CYS A 94 19.95 2.52 -6.66
N HIS A 95 20.03 1.76 -7.75
CA HIS A 95 20.67 2.22 -8.99
C HIS A 95 20.16 1.43 -10.19
N THR A 96 19.46 2.12 -11.09
CA THR A 96 18.94 1.54 -12.33
C THR A 96 19.05 2.51 -13.51
N HIS A 97 19.13 1.94 -14.72
CA HIS A 97 19.11 2.68 -15.97
C HIS A 97 17.83 2.32 -16.75
N VAL A 98 16.73 3.03 -16.50
CA VAL A 98 15.40 2.71 -17.07
C VAL A 98 15.36 2.84 -18.61
N LEU A 99 16.27 3.63 -19.20
CA LEU A 99 16.39 3.80 -20.65
C LEU A 99 17.25 2.73 -21.33
N LEU A 100 17.89 1.85 -20.57
CA LEU A 100 18.71 0.76 -21.07
C LEU A 100 18.01 -0.57 -20.80
N GLN A 101 18.29 -1.56 -21.63
CA GLN A 101 17.69 -2.88 -21.54
C GLN A 101 18.82 -3.89 -21.31
N GLY A 102 19.10 -4.19 -20.04
CA GLY A 102 20.05 -5.20 -19.54
C GLY A 102 21.21 -5.57 -20.47
N ASP A 103 22.41 -5.10 -20.16
CA ASP A 103 23.59 -5.31 -21.00
C ASP A 103 24.40 -6.53 -20.53
N ILE A 104 24.47 -7.58 -21.36
CA ILE A 104 25.24 -8.79 -21.05
C ILE A 104 26.73 -8.54 -21.29
N THR A 105 27.05 -7.68 -22.27
CA THR A 105 28.40 -7.27 -22.66
C THR A 105 28.55 -5.74 -22.68
N ALA A 106 29.79 -5.25 -22.71
CA ALA A 106 30.06 -3.82 -22.85
C ALA A 106 29.65 -3.31 -24.24
N GLU A 107 29.75 -4.16 -25.25
CA GLU A 107 29.32 -3.86 -26.61
C GLU A 107 27.80 -3.61 -26.67
N ASP A 108 26.99 -4.42 -26.00
CA ASP A 108 25.52 -4.24 -25.93
C ASP A 108 25.16 -2.86 -25.35
N TYR A 109 25.89 -2.45 -24.31
CA TYR A 109 25.74 -1.14 -23.68
C TYR A 109 26.06 0.01 -24.64
N ASP A 110 27.18 -0.11 -25.36
CA ASP A 110 27.61 0.88 -26.34
C ASP A 110 26.64 0.98 -27.52
N GLU A 111 26.06 -0.13 -27.98
CA GLU A 111 25.03 -0.09 -29.03
C GLU A 111 23.81 0.72 -28.58
N GLN A 112 23.32 0.47 -27.36
CA GLN A 112 22.18 1.19 -26.82
C GLN A 112 22.47 2.68 -26.59
N LEU A 113 23.69 3.03 -26.17
CA LEU A 113 24.05 4.42 -25.97
C LEU A 113 24.31 5.18 -27.27
N LEU A 114 25.08 4.58 -28.18
CA LEU A 114 25.67 5.27 -29.33
C LEU A 114 24.83 5.12 -30.59
N LYS A 115 24.12 4.00 -30.76
CA LYS A 115 23.41 3.67 -31.99
C LYS A 115 21.89 3.85 -31.87
N GLU A 116 21.34 3.69 -30.67
CA GLU A 116 19.89 3.84 -30.47
C GLU A 116 19.46 5.28 -30.21
N SER A 117 18.47 5.71 -30.98
CA SER A 117 17.85 7.03 -30.79
C SER A 117 17.15 7.13 -29.41
N ILE A 118 17.17 8.35 -28.84
CA ILE A 118 16.46 8.64 -27.59
C ILE A 118 14.96 8.28 -27.67
N PRO A 119 14.22 8.61 -28.76
CA PRO A 119 12.81 8.23 -28.87
C PRO A 119 12.58 6.72 -28.77
N TYR A 120 13.45 5.91 -29.40
CA TYR A 120 13.34 4.45 -29.33
C TYR A 120 13.54 3.94 -27.90
N ARG A 121 14.58 4.41 -27.20
CA ARG A 121 14.84 4.05 -25.80
C ARG A 121 13.74 4.51 -24.85
N THR A 122 13.16 5.69 -25.07
CA THR A 122 12.00 6.17 -24.31
C THR A 122 10.80 5.25 -24.43
N ILE A 123 10.47 4.77 -25.64
CA ILE A 123 9.35 3.83 -25.84
C ILE A 123 9.56 2.56 -25.00
N ARG A 124 10.76 1.97 -25.04
CA ARG A 124 11.09 0.79 -24.23
C ARG A 124 11.05 1.08 -22.73
N ALA A 125 11.59 2.24 -22.30
CA ALA A 125 11.58 2.68 -20.91
C ALA A 125 10.16 2.78 -20.33
N THR A 126 9.17 3.18 -21.14
CA THR A 126 7.77 3.24 -20.67
C THR A 126 7.17 1.89 -20.29
N MET A 127 7.73 0.78 -20.79
CA MET A 127 7.32 -0.57 -20.39
C MET A 127 8.05 -1.01 -19.12
N ALA A 128 9.31 -0.62 -18.97
CA ALA A 128 10.13 -0.94 -17.80
C ALA A 128 9.68 -0.19 -16.52
N ALA A 129 9.03 0.97 -16.67
CA ALA A 129 8.60 1.83 -15.55
C ALA A 129 7.15 1.61 -15.07
N ARG A 130 6.45 0.57 -15.56
CA ARG A 130 5.07 0.24 -15.17
C ARG A 130 5.03 -0.68 -13.97
#